data_AF-A0A1G0DUK3-F1
#
_entry.id   AF-A0A1G0DUK3-F1
#
_cell.length_a   1.000
_cell.length_b   1.000
_cell.length_c   1.000
_cell.angle_alpha   90.00
_cell.angle_beta   90.00
_cell.angle_gamma   90.00
#
_symmetry.space_group_name_H-M   'P 1'
#
loop_
_entity.id
_entity.type
_entity.pdbx_description
1 polymer ?
#
loop_
_entity_poly.entity_id
_entity_poly.type
_entity_poly.pdbx_seq_one_letter_code
_entity_poly.pdbx_strand_id
1 'polypeptide(L)'
;MDSIGCVKIASQIQARSLAGLQLQYLADIFSLLVIAESSTQKVKSNRQIGIELIMAPIAEFENLVKLRLNHEWLYWQEDMMEPYTDELSVGNATIDTEHRNLIAMVNGVEAMIKARDNFALPEALEQLEHWLCIHFTDEENIARAINFPFARNKQEHKYVLKEFQHMKDELINKNGIWSDGAAEHYSSFLSNWITTHVTNEDMLMKPALKNYPYDFKPD
;
A
#
# COMPACT_ATOMS: atom_id res chain seq x y z
N MET A 1 13.42 -10.19 6.22
CA MET A 1 12.49 -10.50 7.32
C MET A 1 11.81 -11.84 7.03
N ASP A 2 11.41 -12.58 8.06
CA ASP A 2 10.55 -13.76 7.92
C ASP A 2 9.10 -13.42 8.31
N SER A 3 8.16 -14.35 8.14
CA SER A 3 6.74 -14.15 8.48
C SER A 3 6.51 -13.75 9.95
N ILE A 4 7.42 -14.16 10.85
CA ILE A 4 7.40 -13.76 12.28
C ILE A 4 7.80 -12.28 12.44
N GLY A 5 8.75 -11.79 11.64
CA GLY A 5 9.10 -10.37 11.54
C GLY A 5 7.93 -9.50 11.07
N CYS A 6 7.15 -9.99 10.10
CA CYS A 6 5.94 -9.32 9.58
C CYS A 6 4.85 -9.16 10.66
N VAL A 7 4.57 -10.21 11.44
CA VAL A 7 3.59 -10.16 12.54
C VAL A 7 4.00 -9.16 13.63
N LYS A 8 5.30 -9.03 13.92
CA LYS A 8 5.80 -8.04 14.88
C LYS A 8 5.65 -6.60 14.36
N ILE A 9 5.90 -6.33 13.09
CA ILE A 9 5.69 -5.00 12.49
C ILE A 9 4.21 -4.61 12.57
N ALA A 10 3.30 -5.51 12.18
CA ALA A 10 1.85 -5.31 12.28
C ALA A 10 1.41 -4.87 13.67
N SER A 11 1.88 -5.56 14.72
CA SER A 11 1.56 -5.21 16.11
C SER A 11 2.16 -3.87 16.57
N GLN A 12 3.32 -3.47 16.04
CA GLN A 12 4.00 -2.23 16.43
C GLN A 12 3.40 -0.99 15.75
N ILE A 13 2.94 -1.11 14.50
CA ILE A 13 2.24 -0.02 13.80
C ILE A 13 0.91 0.29 14.49
N GLN A 14 0.15 -0.76 14.84
CA GLN A 14 -1.13 -0.60 15.56
C GLN A 14 -0.97 0.01 16.97
N ALA A 15 0.18 -0.20 17.61
CA ALA A 15 0.51 0.42 18.90
C ALA A 15 1.06 1.85 18.78
N ARG A 16 1.83 2.15 17.72
CA ARG A 16 2.38 3.49 17.46
C ARG A 16 1.31 4.50 17.03
N SER A 17 0.30 4.05 16.28
CA SER A 17 -0.85 4.89 15.92
C SER A 17 -1.66 5.37 17.14
N LEU A 18 -1.71 4.58 18.21
CA LEU A 18 -2.47 4.94 19.41
C LEU A 18 -1.72 5.88 20.38
N ALA A 19 -0.39 5.76 20.49
CA ALA A 19 0.38 6.47 21.52
C ALA A 19 1.09 7.75 21.03
N GLY A 20 1.53 7.81 19.77
CA GLY A 20 2.28 8.96 19.22
C GLY A 20 1.40 10.14 18.81
N LEU A 21 0.13 9.88 18.47
CA LEU A 21 -0.78 10.88 17.89
C LEU A 21 -1.45 11.79 18.93
N GLN A 22 -1.52 11.42 20.22
CA GLN A 22 -2.25 12.23 21.22
C GLN A 22 -1.47 13.41 21.82
N LEU A 23 -0.13 13.34 21.91
CA LEU A 23 0.65 14.33 22.68
C LEU A 23 1.31 15.42 21.82
N GLN A 24 1.64 15.15 20.56
CA GLN A 24 2.24 16.16 19.67
C GLN A 24 1.18 17.07 19.01
N TYR A 25 -0.02 16.53 18.74
CA TYR A 25 -1.08 17.23 18.01
C TYR A 25 -1.73 18.39 18.77
N LEU A 26 -1.77 18.34 20.11
CA LEU A 26 -2.43 19.39 20.91
C LEU A 26 -1.58 20.66 21.06
N ALA A 27 -0.26 20.57 20.94
CA ALA A 27 0.64 21.73 21.07
C ALA A 27 0.65 22.60 19.80
N ASP A 28 0.52 21.99 18.63
CA ASP A 28 0.54 22.69 17.34
C ASP A 28 -0.80 23.37 17.01
N ILE A 29 -1.92 22.78 17.45
CA ILE A 29 -3.26 23.36 17.29
C ILE A 29 -3.40 24.67 18.11
N PHE A 30 -2.83 24.73 19.32
CA PHE A 30 -2.92 25.92 20.17
C PHE A 30 -2.06 27.10 19.67
N SER A 31 -0.98 26.82 18.95
CA SER A 31 -0.11 27.85 18.35
C SER A 31 -0.69 28.44 17.05
N LEU A 32 -1.49 27.66 16.32
CA LEU A 32 -2.12 28.09 15.07
C LEU A 32 -3.44 28.85 15.28
N LEU A 33 -4.14 28.64 16.39
CA LEU A 33 -5.41 29.32 16.67
C LEU A 33 -5.24 30.82 17.02
N VAL A 34 -4.08 31.22 17.56
CA VAL A 34 -3.80 32.63 17.94
C VAL A 34 -3.45 33.51 16.72
N ILE A 35 -3.06 32.93 15.59
CA ILE A 35 -2.64 33.67 14.39
C ILE A 35 -3.82 33.91 13.42
N ALA A 36 -4.90 33.11 13.52
CA ALA A 36 -5.99 33.10 12.54
C ALA A 36 -7.04 34.22 12.71
N GLU A 37 -7.08 34.95 13.85
CA GLU A 37 -8.11 35.97 14.09
C GLU A 37 -7.78 37.37 13.51
N SER A 38 -6.56 37.62 13.00
CA SER A 38 -6.15 38.98 12.61
C SER A 38 -6.14 39.33 11.12
N SER A 39 -6.52 38.44 10.19
CA SER A 39 -6.53 38.84 8.77
C SER A 39 -7.56 38.10 7.92
N THR A 40 -8.68 38.77 7.70
CA THR A 40 -9.68 38.44 6.67
C THR A 40 -9.13 38.65 5.25
N GLN A 41 -9.72 37.88 4.32
CA GLN A 41 -9.70 37.95 2.85
C GLN A 41 -8.71 37.06 2.07
N LYS A 42 -9.32 36.41 1.06
CA LYS A 42 -8.79 35.59 -0.04
C LYS A 42 -8.53 34.10 0.25
N VAL A 43 -9.55 33.31 -0.12
CA VAL A 43 -9.49 31.93 -0.64
C VAL A 43 -8.06 31.50 -1.01
N LYS A 44 -7.52 30.47 -0.33
CA LYS A 44 -6.62 29.45 -0.92
C LYS A 44 -6.17 28.37 0.09
N SER A 45 -6.23 27.14 -0.42
CA SER A 45 -5.43 25.94 -0.08
C SER A 45 -5.94 24.99 1.02
N ASN A 46 -6.65 23.94 0.59
CA ASN A 46 -6.18 22.54 0.52
C ASN A 46 -5.17 22.01 1.58
N ARG A 47 -5.27 22.40 2.85
CA ARG A 47 -4.42 21.82 3.91
C ARG A 47 -5.12 20.99 4.97
N GLN A 48 -6.45 20.92 4.97
CA GLN A 48 -7.19 20.21 6.03
C GLN A 48 -7.65 18.78 5.66
N ILE A 49 -7.55 18.36 4.39
CA ILE A 49 -8.19 17.12 3.91
C ILE A 49 -7.26 15.89 4.01
N GLY A 50 -5.98 16.07 4.36
CA GLY A 50 -5.01 14.96 4.43
C GLY A 50 -5.29 13.92 5.52
N ILE A 51 -6.10 14.26 6.53
CA ILE A 51 -6.34 13.38 7.70
C ILE A 51 -7.61 12.53 7.52
N GLU A 52 -8.60 12.98 6.75
CA GLU A 52 -9.84 12.22 6.54
C GLU A 52 -9.67 11.01 5.60
N LEU A 53 -8.54 10.91 4.88
CA LEU A 53 -8.23 9.81 3.96
C LEU A 53 -7.96 8.46 4.66
N ILE A 54 -7.58 8.48 5.94
CA ILE A 54 -6.86 7.36 6.60
C ILE A 54 -7.81 6.33 7.25
N MET A 55 -9.12 6.61 7.34
CA MET A 55 -10.08 5.77 8.08
C MET A 55 -11.37 5.40 7.31
N ALA A 56 -11.45 5.75 6.03
CA ALA A 56 -12.70 5.66 5.28
C ALA A 56 -12.87 4.30 4.56
N PRO A 57 -14.08 3.71 4.52
CA PRO A 57 -14.36 2.52 3.69
C PRO A 57 -14.01 2.78 2.21
N ILE A 58 -13.67 1.73 1.45
CA ILE A 58 -13.19 1.77 0.05
C ILE A 58 -13.93 2.78 -0.87
N ALA A 59 -15.25 2.95 -0.70
CA ALA A 59 -16.06 3.89 -1.48
C ALA A 59 -15.71 5.38 -1.25
N GLU A 60 -15.20 5.75 -0.08
CA GLU A 60 -14.74 7.10 0.23
C GLU A 60 -13.30 7.33 -0.23
N PHE A 61 -12.42 6.33 -0.16
CA PHE A 61 -11.06 6.44 -0.72
C PHE A 61 -11.12 6.74 -2.22
N GLU A 62 -11.87 5.96 -2.99
CA GLU A 62 -12.03 6.19 -4.43
C GLU A 62 -12.60 7.58 -4.75
N ASN A 63 -13.59 8.06 -3.98
CA ASN A 63 -14.16 9.40 -4.17
C ASN A 63 -13.19 10.52 -3.78
N LEU A 64 -12.35 10.32 -2.78
CA LEU A 64 -11.37 11.30 -2.32
C LEU A 64 -10.16 11.40 -3.23
N VAL A 65 -9.68 10.28 -3.80
CA VAL A 65 -8.71 10.35 -4.89
C VAL A 65 -9.35 11.16 -6.03
N LYS A 66 -10.59 10.82 -6.44
CA LYS A 66 -11.32 11.50 -7.54
C LYS A 66 -11.43 13.02 -7.32
N LEU A 67 -11.71 13.45 -6.09
CA LEU A 67 -11.83 14.86 -5.69
C LEU A 67 -10.48 15.61 -5.65
N ARG A 68 -9.35 14.93 -5.37
CA ARG A 68 -8.03 15.57 -5.30
C ARG A 68 -7.43 15.86 -6.67
N LEU A 69 -7.73 15.02 -7.67
CA LEU A 69 -7.23 15.16 -9.05
C LEU A 69 -8.32 15.78 -9.94
N ASN A 70 -8.58 17.07 -9.78
CA ASN A 70 -9.52 17.80 -10.62
C ASN A 70 -9.13 17.66 -12.11
N HIS A 71 -9.95 16.93 -12.88
CA HIS A 71 -9.92 16.83 -14.35
C HIS A 71 -8.69 16.24 -15.06
N GLU A 72 -7.67 15.73 -14.37
CA GLU A 72 -6.52 15.05 -15.02
C GLU A 72 -6.64 13.52 -15.09
N TRP A 73 -7.70 12.94 -14.52
CA TRP A 73 -7.96 11.49 -14.51
C TRP A 73 -7.90 10.78 -15.88
N LEU A 74 -8.16 11.51 -16.97
CA LEU A 74 -8.14 10.97 -18.32
C LEU A 74 -6.74 10.97 -18.97
N TYR A 75 -5.74 11.59 -18.35
CA TYR A 75 -4.37 11.69 -18.91
C TYR A 75 -3.36 10.76 -18.24
N TRP A 76 -3.69 10.17 -17.08
CA TRP A 76 -2.80 9.26 -16.33
C TRP A 76 -3.03 7.78 -16.65
N GLN A 77 -3.83 7.46 -17.66
CA GLN A 77 -4.23 6.08 -17.96
C GLN A 77 -3.16 5.30 -18.73
N GLU A 78 -2.19 5.96 -19.36
CA GLU A 78 -1.21 5.28 -20.23
C GLU A 78 -0.05 4.61 -19.47
N ASP A 79 0.06 4.85 -18.15
CA ASP A 79 1.31 4.56 -17.41
C ASP A 79 1.05 3.98 -16.00
N MET A 80 -0.20 3.64 -15.70
CA MET A 80 -0.64 3.02 -14.45
C MET A 80 -0.96 1.55 -14.71
N MET A 81 -0.75 0.69 -13.72
CA MET A 81 -1.13 -0.71 -13.86
C MET A 81 -2.64 -0.82 -14.12
N GLU A 82 -3.00 -1.72 -15.05
CA GLU A 82 -4.40 -2.07 -15.30
C GLU A 82 -5.11 -2.46 -14.00
N PRO A 83 -6.37 -2.03 -13.79
CA PRO A 83 -7.12 -2.37 -12.59
C PRO A 83 -7.31 -3.88 -12.49
N TYR A 84 -7.51 -4.39 -11.27
CA TYR A 84 -7.82 -5.79 -11.06
C TYR A 84 -9.00 -6.24 -11.93
N THR A 85 -8.85 -7.39 -12.59
CA THR A 85 -9.92 -8.04 -13.36
C THR A 85 -10.19 -9.46 -12.85
N ASP A 86 -11.37 -10.02 -13.14
CA ASP A 86 -11.75 -11.36 -12.68
C ASP A 86 -10.82 -12.47 -13.22
N GLU A 87 -10.10 -12.21 -14.31
CA GLU A 87 -9.07 -13.09 -14.85
C GLU A 87 -7.90 -13.32 -13.88
N LEU A 88 -7.64 -12.36 -12.99
CA LEU A 88 -6.59 -12.43 -11.95
C LEU A 88 -6.99 -13.26 -10.73
N SER A 89 -8.25 -13.69 -10.63
CA SER A 89 -8.70 -14.51 -9.49
C SER A 89 -7.91 -15.82 -9.40
N VAL A 90 -7.35 -16.11 -8.24
CA VAL A 90 -6.71 -17.41 -7.96
C VAL A 90 -7.72 -18.46 -7.48
N GLY A 91 -8.99 -18.07 -7.31
CA GLY A 91 -10.04 -18.95 -6.83
C GLY A 91 -10.08 -19.08 -5.31
N ASN A 92 -9.59 -18.08 -4.57
CA ASN A 92 -9.73 -17.98 -3.12
C ASN A 92 -10.16 -16.55 -2.72
N ALA A 93 -11.23 -16.45 -1.92
CA ALA A 93 -11.84 -15.17 -1.56
C ALA A 93 -10.91 -14.23 -0.79
N THR A 94 -10.05 -14.77 0.08
CA THR A 94 -9.09 -13.98 0.87
C THR A 94 -8.04 -13.40 -0.07
N ILE A 95 -7.35 -14.26 -0.83
CA ILE A 95 -6.28 -13.86 -1.75
C ILE A 95 -6.80 -12.88 -2.81
N ASP A 96 -7.94 -13.16 -3.45
CA ASP A 96 -8.50 -12.28 -4.48
C ASP A 96 -8.85 -10.88 -3.92
N THR A 97 -9.29 -10.80 -2.66
CA THR A 97 -9.58 -9.52 -1.99
C THR A 97 -8.31 -8.77 -1.68
N GLU A 98 -7.28 -9.46 -1.21
CA GLU A 98 -5.96 -8.87 -0.96
C GLU A 98 -5.31 -8.38 -2.26
N HIS A 99 -5.38 -9.14 -3.36
CA HIS A 99 -4.89 -8.72 -4.68
C HIS A 99 -5.51 -7.41 -5.14
N ARG A 100 -6.85 -7.27 -5.04
CA ARG A 100 -7.55 -6.02 -5.36
C ARG A 100 -6.99 -4.85 -4.56
N ASN A 101 -6.81 -5.04 -3.25
CA ASN A 101 -6.31 -4.00 -2.36
C ASN A 101 -4.85 -3.65 -2.67
N LEU A 102 -3.98 -4.66 -2.83
CA LEU A 102 -2.56 -4.47 -3.12
C LEU A 102 -2.33 -3.76 -4.45
N ILE A 103 -3.06 -4.13 -5.50
CA ILE A 103 -2.99 -3.44 -6.81
C ILE A 103 -3.38 -1.97 -6.66
N ALA A 104 -4.47 -1.67 -5.93
CA ALA A 104 -4.88 -0.29 -5.68
C ALA A 104 -3.84 0.49 -4.87
N MET A 105 -3.23 -0.13 -3.86
CA MET A 105 -2.18 0.48 -3.04
C MET A 105 -0.90 0.74 -3.84
N VAL A 106 -0.46 -0.21 -4.68
CA VAL A 106 0.70 -0.03 -5.56
C VAL A 106 0.45 1.14 -6.52
N ASN A 107 -0.72 1.18 -7.16
CA ASN A 107 -1.11 2.31 -8.01
C ASN A 107 -1.06 3.64 -7.25
N GLY A 108 -1.55 3.68 -5.99
CA GLY A 108 -1.47 4.86 -5.14
C GLY A 108 -0.03 5.30 -4.87
N VAL A 109 0.85 4.35 -4.52
CA VAL A 109 2.28 4.62 -4.29
C VAL A 109 2.96 5.12 -5.55
N GLU A 110 2.74 4.49 -6.70
CA GLU A 110 3.30 4.94 -7.99
C GLU A 110 2.88 6.37 -8.33
N ALA A 111 1.60 6.70 -8.14
CA ALA A 111 1.11 8.07 -8.34
C ALA A 111 1.81 9.07 -7.41
N MET A 112 2.03 8.73 -6.14
CA MET A 112 2.76 9.58 -5.19
C MET A 112 4.23 9.76 -5.59
N ILE A 113 4.88 8.72 -6.09
CA ILE A 113 6.26 8.77 -6.60
C ILE A 113 6.34 9.73 -7.79
N LYS A 114 5.45 9.57 -8.79
CA LYS A 114 5.38 10.44 -9.98
C LYS A 114 5.09 11.90 -9.61
N ALA A 115 4.20 12.12 -8.63
CA ALA A 115 3.84 13.44 -8.13
C ALA A 115 4.89 14.06 -7.18
N ARG A 116 5.94 13.32 -6.80
CA ARG A 116 6.92 13.72 -5.79
C ARG A 116 6.28 14.10 -4.45
N ASP A 117 5.22 13.38 -4.04
CA ASP A 117 4.53 13.61 -2.77
C ASP A 117 5.33 13.02 -1.60
N ASN A 118 6.39 13.72 -1.23
CA ASN A 118 7.33 13.33 -0.18
C ASN A 118 6.71 13.36 1.23
N PHE A 119 5.49 13.89 1.38
CA PHE A 119 4.79 13.93 2.66
C PHE A 119 3.98 12.65 2.88
N ALA A 120 3.23 12.20 1.87
CA ALA A 120 2.38 11.02 1.97
C ALA A 120 3.12 9.70 1.63
N LEU A 121 4.16 9.75 0.81
CA LEU A 121 4.88 8.57 0.33
C LEU A 121 5.44 7.66 1.44
N PRO A 122 6.09 8.17 2.52
CA PRO A 122 6.62 7.30 3.57
C PRO A 122 5.54 6.44 4.25
N GLU A 123 4.39 7.05 4.56
CA GLU A 123 3.27 6.36 5.20
C GLU A 123 2.60 5.36 4.25
N ALA A 124 2.47 5.72 2.97
CA ALA A 124 1.94 4.80 1.96
C ALA A 124 2.82 3.56 1.78
N LEU A 125 4.16 3.71 1.79
CA LEU A 125 5.10 2.59 1.74
C LEU A 125 5.03 1.71 3.00
N GLU A 126 4.85 2.31 4.18
CA GLU A 126 4.69 1.56 5.44
C GLU A 126 3.39 0.74 5.44
N GLN A 127 2.29 1.33 4.98
CA GLN A 127 1.02 0.62 4.84
C GLN A 127 1.10 -0.50 3.80
N LEU A 128 1.71 -0.25 2.64
CA LEU A 128 1.85 -1.25 1.59
C LEU A 128 2.67 -2.44 2.08
N GLU A 129 3.80 -2.21 2.74
CA GLU A 129 4.58 -3.29 3.34
C GLU A 129 3.76 -4.09 4.37
N HIS A 130 2.99 -3.42 5.21
CA HIS A 130 2.15 -4.09 6.20
C HIS A 130 1.13 -5.05 5.54
N TRP A 131 0.44 -4.61 4.49
CA TRP A 131 -0.53 -5.44 3.78
C TRP A 131 0.13 -6.55 2.96
N LEU A 132 1.32 -6.32 2.40
CA LEU A 132 2.12 -7.38 1.77
C LEU A 132 2.48 -8.48 2.76
N CYS A 133 2.89 -8.10 3.96
CA CYS A 133 3.19 -9.03 5.04
C CYS A 133 1.99 -9.92 5.42
N ILE A 134 0.78 -9.34 5.46
CA ILE A 134 -0.46 -10.09 5.73
C ILE A 134 -0.73 -11.05 4.57
N HIS A 135 -0.76 -10.53 3.34
CA HIS A 135 -1.02 -11.28 2.13
C HIS A 135 -0.10 -12.49 1.98
N PHE A 136 1.23 -12.28 2.08
CA PHE A 136 2.20 -13.37 2.01
C PHE A 136 2.01 -14.40 3.12
N THR A 137 1.57 -13.98 4.31
CA THR A 137 1.30 -14.91 5.40
C THR A 137 0.09 -15.79 5.10
N ASP A 138 -0.99 -15.19 4.62
CA ASP A 138 -2.24 -15.89 4.28
C ASP A 138 -2.03 -16.82 3.09
N GLU A 139 -1.34 -16.36 2.05
CA GLU A 139 -0.95 -17.18 0.89
C GLU A 139 -0.10 -18.39 1.32
N GLU A 140 0.97 -18.17 2.12
CA GLU A 140 1.82 -19.27 2.60
C GLU A 140 1.07 -20.27 3.50
N ASN A 141 0.07 -19.80 4.26
CA ASN A 141 -0.77 -20.65 5.09
C ASN A 141 -1.72 -21.50 4.23
N ILE A 142 -2.37 -20.88 3.25
CA ILE A 142 -3.24 -21.57 2.29
C ILE A 142 -2.44 -22.60 1.49
N ALA A 143 -1.31 -22.20 0.91
CA ALA A 143 -0.42 -23.08 0.15
C ALA A 143 0.01 -24.30 0.97
N ARG A 144 0.36 -24.11 2.25
CA ARG A 144 0.71 -25.19 3.16
C ARG A 144 -0.46 -26.12 3.44
N ALA A 145 -1.64 -25.57 3.72
CA ALA A 145 -2.84 -26.34 4.05
C ALA A 145 -3.30 -27.23 2.88
N ILE A 146 -3.14 -26.76 1.64
CA ILE A 146 -3.49 -27.52 0.44
C ILE A 146 -2.32 -28.38 -0.11
N ASN A 147 -1.19 -28.43 0.60
CA ASN A 147 0.06 -29.11 0.19
C ASN A 147 0.61 -28.64 -1.17
N PHE A 148 0.45 -27.35 -1.50
CA PHE A 148 1.03 -26.75 -2.69
C PHE A 148 2.52 -26.40 -2.47
N PRO A 149 3.42 -26.67 -3.42
CA PRO A 149 4.84 -26.31 -3.28
C PRO A 149 5.06 -24.81 -3.47
N PHE A 150 5.35 -24.09 -2.37
CA PHE A 150 5.49 -22.62 -2.37
C PHE A 150 6.89 -22.12 -1.98
N ALA A 151 7.93 -22.98 -2.04
CA ALA A 151 9.27 -22.60 -1.62
C ALA A 151 9.88 -21.45 -2.46
N ARG A 152 9.53 -21.38 -3.75
CA ARG A 152 9.93 -20.31 -4.66
C ARG A 152 9.19 -19.01 -4.34
N ASN A 153 7.86 -19.02 -4.25
CA ASN A 153 7.04 -17.89 -3.81
C ASN A 153 7.60 -17.29 -2.50
N LYS A 154 7.84 -18.13 -1.49
CA LYS A 154 8.42 -17.68 -0.21
C LYS A 154 9.78 -16.99 -0.32
N GLN A 155 10.62 -17.35 -1.29
CA GLN A 155 11.90 -16.66 -1.52
C GLN A 155 11.68 -15.30 -2.17
N GLU A 156 10.73 -15.24 -3.09
CA GLU A 156 10.29 -14.02 -3.77
C GLU A 156 9.67 -13.02 -2.76
N HIS A 157 8.79 -13.45 -1.86
CA HIS A 157 8.22 -12.62 -0.79
C HIS A 157 9.31 -11.97 0.07
N LYS A 158 10.33 -12.76 0.44
CA LYS A 158 11.47 -12.26 1.24
C LYS A 158 12.31 -11.24 0.48
N TYR A 159 12.46 -11.42 -0.83
CA TYR A 159 13.18 -10.50 -1.69
C TYR A 159 12.43 -9.16 -1.75
N VAL A 160 11.12 -9.18 -2.02
CA VAL A 160 10.29 -7.98 -2.11
C VAL A 160 10.27 -7.18 -0.82
N LEU A 161 10.05 -7.85 0.32
CA LEU A 161 10.09 -7.17 1.62
C LEU A 161 11.45 -6.53 1.90
N LYS A 162 12.54 -7.13 1.39
CA LYS A 162 13.88 -6.53 1.52
C LYS A 162 14.02 -5.29 0.63
N GLU A 163 13.49 -5.32 -0.59
CA GLU A 163 13.45 -4.14 -1.47
C GLU A 163 12.60 -3.02 -0.85
N PHE A 164 11.47 -3.33 -0.20
CA PHE A 164 10.67 -2.35 0.55
C PHE A 164 11.45 -1.69 1.69
N GLN A 165 12.20 -2.47 2.46
CA GLN A 165 13.07 -1.92 3.49
C GLN A 165 14.14 -1.01 2.88
N HIS A 166 14.74 -1.42 1.76
CA HIS A 166 15.72 -0.59 1.06
C HIS A 166 15.12 0.74 0.55
N MET A 167 13.93 0.70 -0.07
CA MET A 167 13.20 1.88 -0.52
C MET A 167 12.99 2.89 0.62
N LYS A 168 12.46 2.43 1.75
CA LYS A 168 12.21 3.27 2.93
C LYS A 168 13.49 3.81 3.55
N ASP A 169 14.52 2.98 3.68
CA ASP A 169 15.81 3.41 4.22
C ASP A 169 16.44 4.49 3.33
N GLU A 170 16.41 4.32 2.00
CA GLU A 170 16.88 5.35 1.08
C GLU A 170 16.06 6.64 1.23
N LEU A 171 14.73 6.54 1.30
CA LEU A 171 13.84 7.69 1.46
C LEU A 171 14.16 8.47 2.73
N ILE A 172 14.35 7.79 3.87
CA ILE A 172 14.73 8.39 5.15
C ILE A 172 16.12 9.05 5.06
N ASN A 173 17.10 8.34 4.53
CA ASN A 173 18.49 8.81 4.41
C ASN A 173 18.65 10.02 3.47
N LYS A 174 17.68 10.24 2.57
CA LYS A 174 17.62 11.37 1.65
C LYS A 174 16.62 12.45 2.08
N ASN A 175 16.28 12.50 3.37
CA ASN A 175 15.37 13.49 3.95
C ASN A 175 13.99 13.50 3.27
N GLY A 176 13.48 12.33 2.90
CA GLY A 176 12.17 12.15 2.29
C GLY A 176 12.13 12.38 0.78
N ILE A 177 13.28 12.56 0.11
CA ILE A 177 13.31 12.90 -1.32
C ILE A 177 14.22 11.93 -2.09
N TRP A 178 13.63 11.15 -2.99
CA TRP A 178 14.40 10.34 -3.94
C TRP A 178 14.93 11.18 -5.11
N SER A 179 16.06 10.73 -5.67
CA SER A 179 16.52 11.24 -6.98
C SER A 179 15.53 10.87 -8.09
N ASP A 180 15.65 11.51 -9.26
CA ASP A 180 14.80 11.16 -10.40
C ASP A 180 14.95 9.69 -10.80
N GLY A 181 16.19 9.21 -10.89
CA GLY A 181 16.48 7.82 -11.23
C GLY A 181 16.00 6.82 -10.18
N ALA A 182 16.07 7.16 -8.89
CA ALA A 182 15.56 6.29 -7.82
C ALA A 182 14.03 6.17 -7.87
N ALA A 183 13.32 7.28 -8.09
CA ALA A 183 11.87 7.27 -8.23
C ALA A 183 11.41 6.46 -9.46
N GLU A 184 12.05 6.65 -10.62
CA GLU A 184 11.74 5.88 -11.84
C GLU A 184 12.00 4.38 -11.62
N HIS A 185 13.14 4.05 -11.00
CA HIS A 185 13.49 2.68 -10.65
C HIS A 185 12.44 2.04 -9.73
N TYR A 186 12.05 2.71 -8.65
CA TYR A 186 11.10 2.15 -7.68
C TYR A 186 9.67 2.07 -8.21
N SER A 187 9.20 3.04 -9.00
CA SER A 187 7.91 2.93 -9.68
C SER A 187 7.91 1.71 -10.60
N SER A 188 8.94 1.58 -11.44
CA SER A 188 9.08 0.44 -12.36
C SER A 188 9.17 -0.89 -11.62
N PHE A 189 9.89 -0.93 -10.49
CA PHE A 189 9.98 -2.11 -9.65
C PHE A 189 8.60 -2.53 -9.14
N LEU A 190 7.86 -1.61 -8.51
CA LEU A 190 6.55 -1.89 -7.91
C LEU A 190 5.55 -2.40 -8.96
N SER A 191 5.44 -1.71 -10.10
CA SER A 191 4.50 -2.06 -11.18
C SER A 191 4.79 -3.44 -11.78
N ASN A 192 6.07 -3.69 -12.11
CA ASN A 192 6.49 -4.98 -12.68
C ASN A 192 6.33 -6.11 -11.68
N TRP A 193 6.67 -5.84 -10.41
CA TRP A 193 6.63 -6.83 -9.35
C TRP A 193 5.20 -7.35 -9.12
N ILE A 194 4.26 -6.48 -8.76
CA ILE A 194 2.90 -6.90 -8.41
C ILE A 194 2.19 -7.58 -9.58
N THR A 195 2.42 -7.08 -10.80
CA THR A 195 1.89 -7.70 -12.01
C THR A 195 2.43 -9.11 -12.17
N THR A 196 3.75 -9.28 -12.06
CA THR A 196 4.40 -10.59 -12.23
C THR A 196 4.01 -11.56 -11.13
N HIS A 197 3.99 -11.11 -9.88
CA HIS A 197 3.65 -11.90 -8.71
C HIS A 197 2.22 -12.45 -8.81
N VAL A 198 1.23 -11.57 -9.01
CA VAL A 198 -0.19 -11.95 -9.13
C VAL A 198 -0.43 -12.83 -10.36
N THR A 199 0.06 -12.42 -11.54
CA THR A 199 -0.28 -13.11 -12.80
C THR A 199 0.48 -14.42 -13.02
N ASN A 200 1.71 -14.55 -12.50
CA ASN A 200 2.58 -15.67 -12.83
C ASN A 200 2.92 -16.57 -11.65
N GLU A 201 3.00 -16.06 -10.42
CA GLU A 201 3.40 -16.87 -9.26
C GLU A 201 2.16 -17.35 -8.49
N ASP A 202 1.25 -16.46 -8.11
CA ASP A 202 0.05 -16.81 -7.31
C ASP A 202 -0.96 -17.62 -8.13
N MET A 203 -1.10 -17.29 -9.41
CA MET A 203 -1.95 -18.01 -10.36
C MET A 203 -1.57 -19.49 -10.53
N LEU A 204 -0.34 -19.89 -10.17
CA LEU A 204 0.06 -21.31 -10.17
C LEU A 204 -0.72 -22.12 -9.14
N MET A 205 -1.24 -21.48 -8.09
CA MET A 205 -2.04 -22.12 -7.04
C MET A 205 -3.48 -22.38 -7.49
N LYS A 206 -3.98 -21.63 -8.48
CA LYS A 206 -5.37 -21.69 -8.97
C LYS A 206 -5.86 -23.10 -9.31
N PRO A 207 -5.11 -23.96 -10.03
CA PRO A 207 -5.55 -25.33 -10.29
C PRO A 207 -5.74 -26.18 -9.03
N ALA A 208 -4.90 -25.99 -8.02
CA ALA A 208 -5.00 -26.72 -6.75
C ALA A 208 -6.21 -26.24 -5.92
N LEU A 209 -6.44 -24.93 -5.90
CA LEU A 209 -7.54 -24.29 -5.17
C LEU A 209 -8.94 -24.66 -5.68
N LYS A 210 -9.08 -25.09 -6.96
CA LYS A 210 -10.35 -25.59 -7.51
C LYS A 210 -10.97 -26.76 -6.73
N ASN A 211 -10.17 -27.49 -5.96
CA ASN A 211 -10.65 -28.62 -5.15
C ASN A 211 -11.18 -28.18 -3.77
N TYR A 212 -11.19 -26.87 -3.49
CA TYR A 212 -11.60 -26.30 -2.22
C TYR A 212 -12.74 -25.28 -2.44
N PRO A 213 -13.58 -25.02 -1.42
CA PRO A 213 -14.53 -23.92 -1.45
C PRO A 213 -13.85 -22.57 -1.72
N TYR A 214 -14.54 -21.65 -2.38
CA TYR A 214 -13.99 -20.32 -2.67
C TYR A 214 -13.59 -19.55 -1.40
N ASP A 215 -14.33 -19.75 -0.31
CA ASP A 215 -14.09 -19.17 1.01
C ASP A 215 -13.17 -20.04 1.90
N PHE A 216 -12.45 -21.00 1.32
CA PHE A 216 -11.52 -21.85 2.07
C PHE A 216 -10.49 -21.00 2.83
N LYS A 217 -10.41 -21.23 4.13
CA LYS A 217 -9.43 -20.63 5.03
C LYS A 217 -8.88 -21.71 5.96
N PRO A 218 -7.55 -21.89 6.04
CA PRO A 218 -6.96 -22.81 7.00
C PRO A 218 -7.15 -22.32 8.44
N ASP A 219 -7.32 -23.26 9.36
CA ASP A 219 -7.45 -23.03 10.81
C ASP A 219 -6.19 -22.43 11.45
#